data_AF-A0A3L7VRN7-F1
#
_entry.id   AF-A0A3L7VRN7-F1
#
_cell.length_a   1.000
_cell.length_b   1.000
_cell.length_c   1.000
_cell.angle_alpha   90.00
_cell.angle_beta   90.00
_cell.angle_gamma   90.00
#
_symmetry.space_group_name_H-M   'P 1'
#
loop_
_entity.id
_entity.type
_entity.pdbx_description
1 polymer ?
#
loop_
_entity_poly.entity_id
_entity_poly.type
_entity_poly.pdbx_seq_one_letter_code
_entity_poly.pdbx_strand_id
1 'polypeptide(L)'
;MDTLALVSLSMHMVQHLILILIVPPLIILSIPPEIGSLLLRNGGVRAIAQTIFTPVAVFIIYNAIFVGWHVPGNYDLAIRDQEVHALEHVTFVLSAILSWWPVYSQQPEIPRSTPGMLMLFLFFMSLPPTVIGALLTFAGYVIYPSYEAVARPWGMTAQADQELAGLIMWLPGGLIYFGVLTVIFFRWFNRPGDDSAV
;
A
#
# COMPACT_ATOMS: atom_id res chain seq x y z
N MET A 1 10.51 12.75 -13.14
CA MET A 1 10.41 12.20 -11.78
C MET A 1 11.19 10.90 -11.68
N ASP A 2 11.10 10.01 -12.67
CA ASP A 2 11.84 8.73 -12.69
C ASP A 2 13.36 8.87 -12.52
N THR A 3 13.99 9.89 -13.12
CA THR A 3 15.44 10.10 -12.97
C THR A 3 15.87 10.51 -11.55
N LEU A 4 14.99 11.15 -10.77
CA LEU A 4 15.27 11.53 -9.38
C LEU A 4 15.01 10.37 -8.42
N ALA A 5 14.00 9.54 -8.71
CA ALA A 5 13.73 8.32 -7.94
C ALA A 5 14.86 7.28 -8.08
N LEU A 6 15.59 7.27 -9.20
CA LEU A 6 16.75 6.39 -9.38
C LEU A 6 17.98 6.81 -8.57
N VAL A 7 18.04 8.06 -8.08
CA VAL A 7 19.24 8.61 -7.41
C VAL A 7 18.99 9.05 -5.96
N SER A 8 17.74 9.05 -5.50
CA SER A 8 17.36 9.41 -4.13
C SER A 8 16.29 8.47 -3.59
N LEU A 9 16.60 7.83 -2.47
CA LEU A 9 15.69 6.90 -1.79
C LEU A 9 14.45 7.63 -1.30
N SER A 10 14.59 8.87 -0.82
CA SER A 10 13.44 9.66 -0.36
C SER A 10 12.48 10.00 -1.51
N MET A 11 13.00 10.38 -2.68
CA MET A 11 12.17 10.61 -3.89
C MET A 11 11.50 9.33 -4.37
N HIS A 12 12.21 8.20 -4.33
CA HIS A 12 11.65 6.88 -4.63
C HIS A 12 10.49 6.52 -3.68
N MET A 13 10.65 6.75 -2.38
CA MET A 13 9.58 6.54 -1.39
C MET A 13 8.37 7.45 -1.63
N VAL A 14 8.57 8.72 -1.99
CA VAL A 14 7.46 9.61 -2.36
C VAL A 14 6.68 9.05 -3.55
N GLN A 15 7.38 8.58 -4.59
CA GLN A 15 6.74 7.97 -5.76
C GLN A 15 5.92 6.73 -5.35
N HIS A 16 6.50 5.83 -4.56
CA HIS A 16 5.80 4.64 -4.08
C HIS A 16 4.57 4.99 -3.25
N LEU A 17 4.64 5.94 -2.31
CA LEU A 17 3.48 6.37 -1.53
C LEU A 17 2.33 6.87 -2.41
N ILE A 18 2.62 7.65 -3.44
CA ILE A 18 1.59 8.12 -4.38
C ILE A 18 0.97 6.92 -5.11
N LEU A 19 1.79 6.00 -5.61
CA LEU A 19 1.35 4.82 -6.36
C LEU A 19 0.54 3.83 -5.51
N ILE A 20 0.81 3.72 -4.21
CA ILE A 20 0.15 2.72 -3.34
C ILE A 20 -0.96 3.30 -2.45
N LEU A 21 -0.94 4.59 -2.10
CA LEU A 21 -1.92 5.20 -1.19
C LEU A 21 -2.92 6.12 -1.89
N ILE A 22 -2.54 6.77 -2.99
CA ILE A 22 -3.39 7.78 -3.64
C ILE A 22 -4.01 7.22 -4.92
N VAL A 23 -3.19 6.68 -5.82
CA VAL A 23 -3.63 6.16 -7.11
C VAL A 23 -4.69 5.04 -6.99
N PRO A 24 -4.52 4.03 -6.12
CA PRO A 24 -5.45 2.89 -6.11
C PRO A 24 -6.86 3.24 -5.63
N PRO A 25 -7.06 4.01 -4.53
CA PRO A 25 -8.40 4.50 -4.19
C PRO A 25 -9.07 5.28 -5.31
N LEU A 26 -8.33 6.16 -6.01
CA LEU A 26 -8.88 6.92 -7.14
C LEU A 26 -9.30 6.02 -8.29
N ILE A 27 -8.51 5.00 -8.61
CA ILE A 27 -8.86 3.99 -9.63
C ILE A 27 -10.14 3.27 -9.23
N ILE A 28 -10.23 2.76 -8.00
CA ILE A 28 -11.40 1.99 -7.54
C ILE A 28 -12.67 2.85 -7.58
N LEU A 29 -12.58 4.10 -7.12
CA LEU A 29 -13.71 5.05 -7.13
C LEU A 29 -14.11 5.47 -8.56
N SER A 30 -13.24 5.29 -9.55
CA SER A 30 -13.53 5.60 -10.95
C SER A 30 -14.21 4.44 -11.70
N ILE A 31 -14.25 3.23 -11.13
CA ILE A 31 -14.87 2.06 -11.77
C ILE A 31 -16.40 2.11 -11.53
N PRO A 32 -17.23 2.28 -12.59
CA PRO A 32 -18.67 2.20 -12.45
C PRO A 32 -19.09 0.80 -11.95
N PRO A 33 -20.07 0.70 -11.04
CA PRO A 33 -20.56 -0.58 -10.53
C PRO A 33 -20.92 -1.56 -11.65
N GLU A 34 -21.52 -1.06 -12.74
CA GLU A 34 -21.98 -1.85 -13.88
C GLU A 34 -20.84 -2.59 -14.60
N ILE A 35 -19.65 -1.97 -14.68
CA ILE A 35 -18.48 -2.57 -15.31
C ILE A 35 -17.95 -3.72 -14.43
N GLY A 36 -17.89 -3.53 -13.12
CA GLY A 36 -17.48 -4.59 -12.20
C GLY A 36 -18.45 -5.76 -12.20
N SER A 37 -19.76 -5.49 -12.16
CA SER A 37 -20.79 -6.51 -12.28
C SER A 37 -20.68 -7.29 -13.59
N LEU A 38 -20.33 -6.65 -14.71
CA LEU A 38 -20.12 -7.33 -16.00
C LEU A 38 -18.96 -8.34 -15.94
N LEU A 39 -17.83 -7.96 -15.34
CA LEU A 39 -16.67 -8.84 -15.15
C LEU A 39 -16.97 -10.02 -14.21
N LEU A 40 -17.82 -9.78 -13.20
CA LEU A 40 -18.22 -10.77 -12.19
C LEU A 40 -19.43 -11.63 -12.62
N ARG A 41 -19.93 -11.51 -13.86
CA ARG A 41 -21.00 -12.37 -14.39
C ARG A 41 -20.58 -13.83 -14.50
N ASN A 42 -19.30 -14.08 -14.80
CA ASN A 42 -18.77 -15.43 -14.85
C ASN A 42 -18.62 -15.97 -13.41
N GLY A 43 -19.33 -17.07 -13.10
CA GLY A 43 -19.33 -17.66 -11.75
C GLY A 43 -17.94 -18.06 -11.24
N GLY A 44 -17.03 -18.49 -12.13
CA GLY A 44 -15.65 -18.81 -11.78
C GLY A 44 -14.85 -17.56 -11.39
N VAL A 45 -14.94 -16.49 -12.21
CA VAL A 45 -14.30 -15.20 -11.91
C VAL A 45 -14.83 -14.63 -10.61
N ARG A 46 -16.14 -14.71 -10.38
CA ARG A 46 -16.78 -14.27 -9.14
C ARG A 46 -16.28 -15.04 -7.92
N ALA A 47 -16.19 -16.37 -7.99
CA ALA A 47 -15.72 -17.19 -6.88
C ALA A 47 -14.26 -16.88 -6.52
N ILE A 48 -13.41 -16.68 -7.53
CA ILE A 48 -12.01 -16.26 -7.35
C ILE A 48 -11.97 -14.88 -6.68
N ALA A 49 -12.74 -13.91 -7.19
CA ALA A 49 -12.82 -12.57 -6.63
C ALA A 49 -13.27 -12.58 -5.15
N GLN A 50 -14.33 -13.33 -4.83
CA GLN A 50 -14.83 -13.44 -3.46
C GLN A 50 -13.80 -14.03 -2.48
N THR A 51 -12.86 -14.84 -2.97
CA THR A 51 -11.78 -15.41 -2.16
C THR A 51 -10.62 -14.41 -2.02
N ILE A 52 -10.17 -13.84 -3.13
CA ILE A 52 -8.99 -12.95 -3.18
C ILE A 52 -9.27 -11.63 -2.48
N PHE A 53 -10.46 -11.05 -2.65
CA PHE A 53 -10.82 -9.73 -2.10
C PHE A 53 -11.26 -9.76 -0.63
N THR A 54 -11.02 -10.86 0.09
CA THR A 54 -11.18 -10.87 1.55
C THR A 54 -10.05 -10.08 2.22
N PRO A 55 -10.31 -9.34 3.31
CA PRO A 55 -9.26 -8.54 3.97
C PRO A 55 -8.01 -9.34 4.34
N VAL A 56 -8.17 -10.62 4.74
CA VAL A 56 -7.05 -11.48 5.13
C VAL A 56 -6.22 -11.89 3.91
N ALA A 57 -6.84 -12.36 2.83
CA ALA A 57 -6.11 -12.76 1.63
C ALA A 57 -5.36 -11.57 1.01
N VAL A 58 -6.05 -10.43 0.90
CA VAL A 58 -5.49 -9.18 0.44
C VAL A 58 -4.33 -8.72 1.33
N PHE A 59 -4.47 -8.77 2.66
CA PHE A 59 -3.41 -8.42 3.61
C PHE A 59 -2.16 -9.25 3.35
N ILE A 60 -2.31 -10.57 3.20
CA ILE A 60 -1.18 -11.48 2.96
C ILE A 60 -0.51 -11.16 1.63
N ILE A 61 -1.27 -11.03 0.55
CA ILE A 61 -0.75 -10.77 -0.80
C ILE A 61 0.00 -9.45 -0.85
N TYR A 62 -0.62 -8.37 -0.37
CA TYR A 62 -0.02 -7.03 -0.38
C TYR A 62 1.25 -7.00 0.45
N ASN A 63 1.23 -7.52 1.69
CA ASN A 63 2.40 -7.43 2.56
C ASN A 63 3.52 -8.38 2.14
N ALA A 64 3.22 -9.52 1.51
CA ALA A 64 4.25 -10.36 0.92
C ALA A 64 5.00 -9.65 -0.22
N ILE A 65 4.27 -8.95 -1.09
CA ILE A 65 4.85 -8.13 -2.17
C ILE A 65 5.63 -6.95 -1.58
N PHE A 66 5.03 -6.22 -0.64
CA PHE A 66 5.65 -5.09 0.06
C PHE A 66 6.97 -5.47 0.72
N VAL A 67 6.96 -6.46 1.61
CA VAL A 67 8.18 -6.91 2.29
C VAL A 67 9.18 -7.48 1.29
N GLY A 68 8.71 -8.25 0.29
CA GLY A 68 9.56 -8.87 -0.73
C GLY A 68 10.41 -7.85 -1.48
N TRP A 69 9.85 -6.73 -1.92
CA TRP A 69 10.60 -5.69 -2.63
C TRP A 69 11.54 -4.88 -1.73
N HIS A 70 11.27 -4.80 -0.44
CA HIS A 70 12.14 -4.12 0.52
C HIS A 70 13.32 -4.97 1.02
N VAL A 71 13.38 -6.26 0.64
CA VAL A 71 14.55 -7.10 0.86
C VAL A 71 15.74 -6.53 0.05
N PRO A 72 16.92 -6.31 0.66
CA PRO A 72 18.05 -5.66 -0.02
C PRO A 72 18.43 -6.27 -1.37
N GLY A 73 18.38 -7.59 -1.52
CA GLY A 73 18.70 -8.27 -2.78
C GLY A 73 17.71 -7.97 -3.92
N ASN A 74 16.41 -7.93 -3.63
CA ASN A 74 15.40 -7.60 -4.63
C ASN A 74 15.42 -6.12 -4.98
N TYR A 75 15.62 -5.29 -3.96
CA TYR A 75 15.77 -3.85 -4.12
C TYR A 75 16.98 -3.48 -5.00
N ASP A 76 18.15 -4.07 -4.72
CA ASP A 76 19.35 -3.89 -5.54
C ASP A 76 19.16 -4.35 -6.99
N LEU A 77 18.40 -5.44 -7.19
CA LEU A 77 18.06 -5.92 -8.52
C LEU A 77 17.15 -4.93 -9.27
N ALA A 78 16.13 -4.40 -8.61
CA ALA A 78 15.21 -3.42 -9.19
C ALA A 78 15.94 -2.13 -9.62
N ILE A 79 16.94 -1.65 -8.87
CA ILE A 79 17.70 -0.46 -9.29
C ILE A 79 18.54 -0.73 -10.55
N ARG A 80 19.10 -1.93 -10.67
CA ARG A 80 20.06 -2.28 -11.73
C ARG A 80 19.39 -2.69 -13.03
N ASP A 81 18.16 -3.18 -12.97
CA ASP A 81 17.41 -3.69 -14.11
C ASP A 81 16.07 -2.96 -14.26
N GLN A 82 15.90 -2.27 -15.40
CA GLN A 82 14.71 -1.49 -15.68
C GLN A 82 13.43 -2.34 -15.80
N GLU A 83 13.53 -3.59 -16.28
CA GLU A 83 12.38 -4.49 -16.36
C GLU A 83 11.94 -4.93 -14.98
N VAL A 84 12.90 -5.20 -14.08
CA VAL A 84 12.62 -5.55 -12.68
C VAL A 84 12.03 -4.36 -11.93
N HIS A 85 12.54 -3.14 -12.15
CA HIS A 85 11.95 -1.92 -11.61
C HIS A 85 10.51 -1.71 -12.08
N ALA A 86 10.23 -1.97 -13.36
CA ALA A 86 8.88 -1.88 -13.89
C ALA A 86 7.96 -2.94 -13.26
N LEU A 87 8.46 -4.16 -13.07
CA LEU A 87 7.74 -5.24 -12.40
C LEU A 87 7.42 -4.89 -10.94
N GLU A 88 8.36 -4.29 -10.21
CA GLU A 88 8.14 -3.77 -8.86
C GLU A 88 6.96 -2.79 -8.85
N HIS A 89 7.01 -1.75 -9.68
CA HIS A 89 5.92 -0.78 -9.77
C HIS A 89 4.57 -1.39 -10.15
N VAL A 90 4.55 -2.30 -11.13
CA VAL A 90 3.32 -2.99 -11.55
C VAL A 90 2.75 -3.82 -10.40
N THR A 91 3.59 -4.60 -9.71
CA THR A 91 3.12 -5.43 -8.60
C THR A 91 2.68 -4.59 -7.40
N PHE A 92 3.30 -3.45 -7.12
CA PHE A 92 2.82 -2.49 -6.12
C PHE A 92 1.48 -1.90 -6.47
N VAL A 93 1.29 -1.38 -7.69
CA VAL A 93 0.00 -0.80 -8.10
C VAL A 93 -1.11 -1.84 -8.05
N LEU A 94 -0.88 -3.03 -8.61
CA LEU A 94 -1.89 -4.09 -8.63
C LEU A 94 -2.25 -4.57 -7.21
N SER A 95 -1.25 -4.84 -6.37
CA SER A 95 -1.49 -5.27 -4.99
C SER A 95 -2.13 -4.17 -4.13
N ALA A 96 -1.82 -2.89 -4.39
CA ALA A 96 -2.45 -1.78 -3.71
C ALA A 96 -3.91 -1.58 -4.15
N ILE A 97 -4.25 -1.80 -5.43
CA ILE A 97 -5.67 -1.85 -5.86
C ILE A 97 -6.40 -2.95 -5.11
N LEU A 98 -5.79 -4.13 -4.95
CA LEU A 98 -6.37 -5.19 -4.13
C LEU A 98 -6.53 -4.75 -2.66
N SER A 99 -5.52 -4.09 -2.08
CA SER A 99 -5.51 -3.63 -0.67
C SER A 99 -6.59 -2.63 -0.31
N TRP A 100 -6.91 -1.73 -1.23
CA TRP A 100 -7.93 -0.71 -1.04
C TRP A 100 -9.35 -1.18 -1.41
N TRP A 101 -9.47 -2.34 -2.06
CA TRP A 101 -10.76 -2.85 -2.51
C TRP A 101 -11.77 -3.14 -1.38
N PRO A 102 -11.41 -3.82 -0.27
CA PRO A 102 -12.35 -4.06 0.83
C PRO A 102 -12.89 -2.78 1.48
N VAL A 103 -12.15 -1.66 1.32
CA VAL A 103 -12.46 -0.37 1.92
C VAL A 103 -13.40 0.44 1.02
N TYR A 104 -13.07 0.57 -0.27
CA TYR A 104 -13.75 1.51 -1.17
C TYR A 104 -14.71 0.86 -2.17
N SER A 105 -14.60 -0.44 -2.42
CA SER A 105 -15.44 -1.09 -3.43
C SER A 105 -16.93 -1.01 -3.11
N GLN A 106 -17.73 -0.78 -4.13
CA GLN A 106 -19.19 -0.74 -4.07
C GLN A 106 -19.85 -1.95 -4.76
N GLN A 107 -19.04 -2.93 -5.19
CA GLN A 107 -19.53 -4.08 -5.95
C GLN A 107 -20.45 -4.97 -5.10
N PRO A 108 -21.72 -5.18 -5.48
CA PRO A 108 -22.67 -5.97 -4.70
C PRO A 108 -22.34 -7.46 -4.67
N GLU A 109 -21.61 -7.97 -5.66
CA GLU A 109 -21.26 -9.39 -5.78
C GLU A 109 -20.17 -9.83 -4.78
N ILE A 110 -19.40 -8.88 -4.22
CA ILE A 110 -18.33 -9.13 -3.26
C ILE A 110 -18.84 -8.78 -1.85
N PRO A 111 -18.85 -9.75 -0.91
CA PRO A 111 -19.31 -9.50 0.46
C PRO A 111 -18.56 -8.35 1.13
N ARG A 112 -19.30 -7.41 1.73
CA ARG A 112 -18.70 -6.30 2.49
C ARG A 112 -18.21 -6.81 3.84
N SER A 113 -17.02 -6.38 4.22
CA SER A 113 -16.49 -6.65 5.56
C SER A 113 -17.19 -5.81 6.62
N THR A 114 -17.26 -6.33 7.84
CA THR A 114 -17.79 -5.55 8.97
C THR A 114 -16.88 -4.34 9.27
N PRO A 115 -17.41 -3.24 9.82
CA PRO A 115 -16.58 -2.09 10.18
C PRO A 115 -15.43 -2.46 11.14
N GLY A 116 -15.68 -3.34 12.12
CA GLY A 116 -14.66 -3.85 13.03
C GLY A 116 -13.51 -4.57 12.31
N MET A 117 -13.84 -5.44 11.35
CA MET A 117 -12.83 -6.13 10.54
C MET A 117 -12.01 -5.15 9.69
N LEU A 118 -12.64 -4.13 9.11
CA LEU A 118 -11.92 -3.11 8.32
C LEU A 118 -10.98 -2.26 9.18
N MET A 119 -11.39 -1.90 10.39
CA MET A 119 -10.52 -1.17 11.33
C MET A 119 -9.30 -1.99 11.73
N LEU A 120 -9.49 -3.28 12.07
CA LEU A 120 -8.38 -4.19 12.35
C LEU A 120 -7.47 -4.36 11.14
N PHE A 121 -8.04 -4.57 9.95
CA PHE A 121 -7.30 -4.68 8.71
C PHE A 121 -6.41 -3.45 8.46
N LEU A 122 -6.96 -2.23 8.54
CA LEU A 122 -6.21 -0.98 8.33
C LEU A 122 -5.10 -0.79 9.38
N PHE A 123 -5.38 -1.13 10.64
CA PHE A 123 -4.37 -1.12 11.70
C PHE A 123 -3.20 -2.04 11.36
N PHE A 124 -3.47 -3.30 11.00
CA PHE A 124 -2.42 -4.26 10.66
C PHE A 124 -1.69 -3.87 9.36
N MET A 125 -2.38 -3.32 8.37
CA MET A 125 -1.77 -2.80 7.14
C MET A 125 -0.75 -1.68 7.39
N SER A 126 -0.90 -0.94 8.49
CA SER A 126 0.05 0.11 8.87
C SER A 126 1.36 -0.43 9.47
N LEU A 127 1.40 -1.68 9.95
CA LEU A 127 2.55 -2.19 10.70
C LEU A 127 3.79 -2.44 9.82
N PRO A 128 3.71 -3.12 8.66
CA PRO A 128 4.89 -3.38 7.84
C PRO A 128 5.62 -2.13 7.35
N PRO A 129 4.96 -1.10 6.78
CA PRO A 129 5.66 0.15 6.44
C PRO A 129 6.20 0.88 7.67
N THR A 130 5.54 0.74 8.84
CA THR A 130 6.09 1.29 10.09
C THR A 130 7.37 0.58 10.51
N VAL A 131 7.39 -0.76 10.51
CA VAL A 131 8.59 -1.51 10.90
C VAL A 131 9.75 -1.26 9.92
N ILE A 132 9.50 -1.31 8.61
CA ILE A 132 10.55 -1.07 7.61
C ILE A 132 11.01 0.38 7.66
N GLY A 133 10.09 1.34 7.74
CA GLY A 133 10.41 2.76 7.89
C GLY A 133 11.27 3.03 9.13
N ALA A 134 11.00 2.34 10.25
CA ALA A 134 11.81 2.42 11.47
C ALA A 134 13.23 1.95 11.25
N LEU A 135 13.38 0.80 10.60
CA LEU A 135 14.68 0.22 10.31
C LEU A 135 15.50 1.15 9.41
N LEU A 136 14.89 1.72 8.37
CA LEU A 136 15.57 2.69 7.50
C LEU A 136 15.94 3.98 8.25
N THR A 137 15.05 4.47 9.10
CA THR A 137 15.23 5.72 9.87
C THR A 137 16.32 5.62 10.92
N PHE A 138 16.44 4.48 11.60
CA PHE A 138 17.32 4.34 12.76
C PHE A 138 18.54 3.46 12.52
N ALA A 139 18.69 2.87 11.33
CA ALA A 139 19.90 2.13 11.00
C ALA A 139 21.09 3.10 10.96
N GLY A 140 22.12 2.83 11.78
CA GLY A 140 23.37 3.63 11.78
C GLY A 140 24.29 3.37 10.59
N TYR A 141 23.78 2.72 9.53
CA TYR A 141 24.49 2.41 8.29
C TYR A 141 23.50 2.37 7.13
N VAL A 142 24.03 2.48 5.91
CA VAL A 142 23.23 2.44 4.68
C VAL A 142 22.85 0.98 4.36
N ILE A 143 21.56 0.68 4.41
CA ILE A 143 21.00 -0.67 4.19
C ILE A 143 21.06 -1.08 2.72
N TYR A 144 21.05 -0.12 1.80
CA TYR A 144 21.09 -0.34 0.35
C TYR A 144 22.39 0.21 -0.27
N PRO A 145 23.49 -0.57 -0.30
CA PRO A 145 24.80 -0.09 -0.76
C PRO A 145 24.81 0.42 -2.20
N SER A 146 23.91 -0.08 -3.06
CA SER A 146 23.79 0.42 -4.44
C SER A 146 23.52 1.92 -4.51
N TYR A 147 22.92 2.50 -3.47
CA TYR A 147 22.71 3.95 -3.37
C TYR A 147 23.95 4.72 -2.92
N GLU A 148 24.93 4.11 -2.24
CA GLU A 148 26.17 4.80 -1.83
C GLU A 148 27.00 5.26 -3.03
N ALA A 149 26.94 4.53 -4.14
CA ALA A 149 27.74 4.79 -5.33
C ALA A 149 27.21 5.96 -6.20
N VAL A 150 26.03 6.51 -5.88
CA VAL A 150 25.35 7.51 -6.71
C VAL A 150 25.40 8.89 -6.06
N ALA A 151 25.82 9.90 -6.82
CA ALA A 151 25.81 11.29 -6.37
C ALA A 151 24.37 11.79 -6.20
N ARG A 152 24.04 12.25 -4.99
CA ARG A 152 22.68 12.69 -4.63
C ARG A 152 22.45 14.16 -4.95
N PRO A 153 21.20 14.56 -5.27
CA PRO A 153 20.82 15.95 -5.34
C PRO A 153 21.13 16.69 -4.02
N TRP A 154 21.48 17.97 -4.13
CA TRP A 154 21.62 18.89 -2.99
C TRP A 154 22.72 18.56 -1.96
N GLY A 155 23.69 17.69 -2.29
CA GLY A 155 24.81 17.38 -1.39
C GLY A 155 24.43 16.53 -0.18
N MET A 156 23.25 15.87 -0.22
CA MET A 156 22.78 15.00 0.86
C MET A 156 23.64 13.74 0.97
N THR A 157 23.95 13.33 2.20
CA THR A 157 24.69 12.08 2.44
C THR A 157 23.81 10.87 2.22
N ALA A 158 24.45 9.70 2.09
CA ALA A 158 23.74 8.47 1.86
C ALA A 158 22.78 8.07 2.97
N GLN A 159 23.30 8.25 4.18
CA GLN A 159 22.61 8.05 5.43
C GLN A 159 21.41 8.99 5.57
N ALA A 160 21.59 10.29 5.34
CA ALA A 160 20.52 11.28 5.55
C ALA A 160 19.31 11.06 4.61
N ASP A 161 19.56 10.69 3.35
CA ASP A 161 18.49 10.37 2.40
C ASP A 161 17.75 9.08 2.78
N GLN A 162 18.46 8.09 3.35
CA GLN A 162 17.83 6.88 3.89
C GLN A 162 16.94 7.18 5.10
N GLU A 163 17.43 7.99 6.04
CA GLU A 163 16.67 8.39 7.21
C GLU A 163 15.38 9.11 6.82
N LEU A 164 15.49 10.06 5.87
CA LEU A 164 14.35 10.77 5.32
C LEU A 164 13.38 9.83 4.60
N ALA A 165 13.88 8.87 3.82
CA ALA A 165 13.06 7.87 3.15
C ALA A 165 12.27 7.01 4.14
N GLY A 166 12.90 6.58 5.24
CA GLY A 166 12.23 5.83 6.31
C GLY A 166 11.13 6.64 6.99
N LEU A 167 11.38 7.92 7.28
CA LEU A 167 10.38 8.84 7.84
C LEU A 167 9.19 9.03 6.89
N ILE A 168 9.47 9.22 5.60
CA ILE A 168 8.45 9.34 4.55
C ILE A 168 7.63 8.05 4.46
N MET A 169 8.26 6.88 4.51
CA MET A 169 7.55 5.61 4.40
C MET A 169 6.49 5.44 5.51
N TRP A 170 6.85 5.63 6.78
CA TRP A 170 5.91 5.32 7.87
C TRP A 170 4.92 6.46 8.18
N LEU A 171 5.27 7.75 7.99
CA LEU A 171 4.50 8.84 8.63
C LEU A 171 3.27 9.14 7.78
N PRO A 172 3.42 9.57 6.53
CA PRO A 172 2.34 9.63 5.55
C PRO A 172 1.50 8.35 5.49
N GLY A 173 2.15 7.18 5.41
CA GLY A 173 1.48 5.89 5.30
C GLY A 173 0.56 5.60 6.50
N GLY A 174 1.10 5.76 7.71
CA GLY A 174 0.34 5.63 8.95
C GLY A 174 -0.81 6.64 9.00
N LEU A 175 -0.55 7.91 8.73
CA LEU A 175 -1.56 8.97 8.77
C LEU A 175 -2.76 8.68 7.85
N ILE A 176 -2.53 8.16 6.65
CA ILE A 176 -3.59 7.82 5.71
C ILE A 176 -4.40 6.61 6.23
N TYR A 177 -3.75 5.53 6.66
CA TYR A 177 -4.46 4.37 7.20
C TYR A 177 -5.27 4.71 8.46
N PHE A 178 -4.68 5.45 9.40
CA PHE A 178 -5.37 5.89 10.60
C PHE A 178 -6.49 6.89 10.30
N GLY A 179 -6.30 7.80 9.33
CA GLY A 179 -7.36 8.72 8.91
C GLY A 179 -8.60 7.98 8.37
N VAL A 180 -8.40 7.00 7.49
CA VAL A 180 -9.51 6.16 6.96
C VAL A 180 -10.14 5.34 8.08
N LEU A 181 -9.33 4.74 8.96
CA LEU A 181 -9.81 3.99 10.12
C LEU A 181 -10.69 4.86 11.02
N THR A 182 -10.25 6.08 11.34
CA THR A 182 -11.01 7.05 12.14
C THR A 182 -12.36 7.40 11.48
N VAL A 183 -12.40 7.59 10.17
CA VAL A 183 -13.65 7.82 9.44
C VAL A 183 -14.59 6.61 9.56
N ILE A 184 -14.07 5.39 9.37
CA ILE A 184 -14.86 4.16 9.52
C ILE A 184 -15.40 4.02 10.95
N PHE A 185 -14.57 4.29 11.95
CA PHE A 185 -14.95 4.25 13.36
C PHE A 185 -16.12 5.18 13.65
N PHE A 186 -16.02 6.46 13.30
CA PHE A 186 -17.10 7.42 13.56
C PHE A 186 -18.36 7.12 12.75
N ARG A 187 -18.23 6.65 11.50
CA ARG A 187 -19.39 6.24 10.70
C ARG A 187 -20.09 5.02 11.28
N TRP A 188 -19.36 4.12 11.93
CA TRP A 188 -19.94 2.96 12.60
C TRP A 188 -20.56 3.33 13.95
N PHE A 189 -19.85 4.12 14.75
CA PHE A 189 -20.30 4.57 16.07
C PHE A 189 -21.58 5.43 16.01
N ASN A 190 -21.71 6.27 14.98
CA ASN A 190 -22.88 7.14 14.80
C ASN A 190 -24.03 6.48 14.00
N ARG A 191 -23.97 5.16 13.73
CA ARG A 191 -25.13 4.48 13.15
C ARG A 191 -26.26 4.48 14.18
N PRO A 192 -27.47 4.96 13.82
CA PRO A 192 -28.65 4.79 14.68
C PRO A 192 -28.75 3.32 15.06
N GLY A 193 -28.78 3.05 16.37
CA GLY A 193 -28.93 1.70 16.88
C GLY A 193 -30.21 1.07 16.32
N ASP A 194 -30.12 -0.19 15.94
CA ASP A 194 -31.29 -1.05 15.82
C ASP A 194 -31.83 -1.30 17.24
N ASP A 195 -32.42 -0.26 17.85
CA ASP A 195 -33.05 -0.29 19.18
C ASP A 195 -34.43 -0.98 19.07
N SER A 196 -34.50 -2.12 18.38
CA SER A 196 -35.70 -2.96 18.25
C SER A 196 -35.64 -4.27 19.06
N ALA A 197 -34.69 -4.39 19.99
CA ALA A 197 -34.60 -5.50 20.93
C ALA A 197 -34.36 -5.02 22.37
N VAL A 198 -35.42 -4.48 22.98
CA VAL A 198 -35.64 -4.52 24.44
C VAL A 198 -36.57 -5.69 24.74
#